data_AF-A0A1G8TC76-F1
#
_entry.id   AF-A0A1G8TC76-F1
#
_cell.length_a   1.000
_cell.length_b   1.000
_cell.length_c   1.000
_cell.angle_alpha   90.00
_cell.angle_beta   90.00
_cell.angle_gamma   90.00
#
_symmetry.space_group_name_H-M   'P 1'
#
loop_
_entity.id
_entity.type
_entity.pdbx_description
1 polymer ?
#
loop_
_entity_poly.entity_id
_entity_poly.type
_entity_poly.pdbx_seq_one_letter_code
_entity_poly.pdbx_strand_id
1 'polypeptide(L)'
;MHWAIGRRLPKPSSQWKPARSCTNNYLGPIRSGCSAEQIEHCCCFLFTTNHLPLWIEPEDRRYYIIEIDHDGHATGPQADRFVALVERVYAFMDDDRALAGLYRALMERRIANGFSAKTLNIARDATPIMRRIQGASEKTVRALLAETLEGNGQHAVPEADVVRLIREDLKQNPNSTRHLMTELGWSKFKAKWDGKDYVRAIWVREGFWIERGSVRGPRGYSQSITEHLTTPLLPEEEDDISTESDLVALVLEEGMY
;
A
#
# COMPACT_ATOMS: atom_id res chain seq x y z
N MET A 1 8.51 -27.22 6.50
CA MET A 1 7.51 -27.83 5.59
C MET A 1 6.15 -27.54 6.21
N HIS A 2 5.29 -26.75 5.58
CA HIS A 2 3.99 -26.37 6.14
C HIS A 2 2.89 -26.72 5.14
N TRP A 3 1.87 -27.40 5.65
CA TRP A 3 0.72 -27.88 4.91
C TRP A 3 -0.17 -26.71 4.47
N ALA A 4 -0.64 -26.79 3.23
CA ALA A 4 -1.45 -25.80 2.57
C ALA A 4 -2.94 -26.19 2.62
N ILE A 5 -3.80 -25.25 2.98
CA ILE A 5 -5.14 -25.15 2.38
C ILE A 5 -5.34 -23.69 2.01
N GLY A 6 -5.35 -23.43 0.69
CA GLY A 6 -5.57 -22.10 0.12
C GLY A 6 -4.73 -21.88 -1.14
N ARG A 7 -5.40 -21.84 -2.29
CA ARG A 7 -4.80 -21.84 -3.64
C ARG A 7 -3.76 -20.74 -3.85
N ARG A 8 -2.71 -21.10 -4.59
CA ARG A 8 -1.71 -20.24 -5.26
C ARG A 8 -2.27 -18.85 -5.59
N LEU A 9 -1.77 -17.80 -4.92
CA LEU A 9 -2.14 -16.41 -5.23
C LEU A 9 -1.26 -15.87 -6.37
N PRO A 10 -1.83 -15.28 -7.43
CA PRO A 10 -1.08 -14.53 -8.44
C PRO A 10 -0.73 -13.10 -7.96
N LYS A 11 0.19 -12.46 -8.69
CA LYS A 11 0.91 -11.19 -8.38
C LYS A 11 0.04 -9.98 -7.97
N PRO A 12 0.63 -8.96 -7.31
CA PRO A 12 -0.05 -8.06 -6.40
C PRO A 12 -0.34 -6.68 -7.03
N SER A 13 -1.60 -6.34 -7.27
CA SER A 13 -2.01 -4.92 -7.33
C SER A 13 -3.53 -4.73 -7.19
N SER A 14 -4.36 -5.66 -7.67
CA SER A 14 -5.84 -5.46 -7.69
C SER A 14 -6.62 -6.14 -6.55
N GLN A 15 -6.09 -7.18 -5.90
CA GLN A 15 -6.85 -8.03 -4.95
C GLN A 15 -6.98 -7.49 -3.51
N TRP A 16 -6.34 -6.38 -3.15
CA TRP A 16 -6.37 -5.90 -1.76
C TRP A 16 -7.47 -4.87 -1.46
N LYS A 17 -8.08 -4.27 -2.49
CA LYS A 17 -9.24 -3.37 -2.31
C LYS A 17 -10.45 -4.10 -1.67
N PRO A 18 -10.77 -5.36 -2.01
CA PRO A 18 -11.79 -6.15 -1.33
C PRO A 18 -11.50 -6.42 0.16
N ALA A 19 -10.25 -6.70 0.54
CA ALA A 19 -9.92 -6.93 1.95
C ALA A 19 -10.17 -5.69 2.83
N ARG A 20 -10.00 -4.50 2.23
CA ARG A 20 -10.27 -3.20 2.86
C ARG A 20 -11.76 -2.92 3.01
N SER A 21 -12.62 -3.41 2.11
CA SER A 21 -14.08 -3.21 2.18
C SER A 21 -14.75 -4.08 3.24
N CYS A 22 -14.07 -5.12 3.72
CA CYS A 22 -14.49 -5.93 4.87
C CYS A 22 -14.48 -5.16 6.21
N THR A 23 -14.19 -3.86 6.25
CA THR A 23 -14.46 -3.04 7.45
C THR A 23 -15.89 -2.51 7.51
N ASN A 24 -16.70 -2.71 6.46
CA ASN A 24 -18.10 -2.31 6.48
C ASN A 24 -18.89 -3.18 7.45
N ASN A 25 -19.84 -2.57 8.17
CA ASN A 25 -20.74 -3.27 9.08
C ASN A 25 -21.68 -4.24 8.37
N TYR A 26 -21.81 -4.11 7.04
CA TYR A 26 -22.65 -4.97 6.24
C TYR A 26 -21.96 -5.36 4.95
N LEU A 27 -22.08 -6.64 4.60
CA LEU A 27 -21.64 -7.18 3.32
C LEU A 27 -22.85 -7.69 2.56
N GLY A 28 -22.78 -7.64 1.23
CA GLY A 28 -23.72 -8.33 0.35
C GLY A 28 -23.10 -9.62 -0.15
N PRO A 29 -23.04 -10.71 0.64
CA PRO A 29 -22.51 -11.98 0.17
C PRO A 29 -23.34 -12.46 -1.02
N ILE A 30 -22.67 -12.70 -2.14
CA ILE A 30 -23.27 -13.37 -3.29
C ILE A 30 -23.03 -14.85 -3.10
N ARG A 31 -24.11 -15.60 -2.85
CA ARG A 31 -24.08 -17.07 -2.85
C ARG A 31 -24.69 -17.57 -4.15
N SER A 32 -24.03 -18.50 -4.82
CA SER A 32 -24.56 -19.10 -6.06
C SER A 32 -25.98 -19.63 -5.83
N GLY A 33 -26.93 -19.15 -6.64
CA GLY A 33 -28.34 -19.54 -6.54
C GLY A 33 -29.18 -18.77 -5.50
N CYS A 34 -28.65 -17.70 -4.88
CA CYS A 34 -29.41 -16.85 -3.96
C CYS A 34 -29.33 -15.36 -4.38
N SER A 35 -30.39 -14.59 -4.09
CA SER A 35 -30.36 -13.13 -4.20
C SER A 35 -29.39 -12.55 -3.18
N ALA A 36 -28.67 -11.49 -3.56
CA ALA A 36 -27.78 -10.80 -2.64
C ALA A 36 -28.58 -10.19 -1.48
N GLU A 37 -28.23 -10.57 -0.25
CA GLU A 37 -28.81 -10.03 0.98
C GLU A 37 -27.75 -9.25 1.76
N GLN A 38 -28.18 -8.21 2.47
CA GLN A 38 -27.27 -7.41 3.31
C GLN A 38 -27.15 -8.07 4.69
N ILE A 39 -25.99 -8.64 5.00
CA ILE A 39 -25.73 -9.34 6.27
C ILE A 39 -24.76 -8.54 7.11
N GLU A 40 -25.00 -8.47 8.42
CA GLU A 40 -24.07 -7.86 9.37
C GLU A 40 -22.72 -8.59 9.35
N HIS A 41 -21.64 -7.81 9.25
CA HIS A 41 -20.30 -8.33 9.12
C HIS A 41 -19.64 -8.44 10.50
N CYS A 42 -19.50 -9.68 10.98
CA CYS A 42 -18.92 -10.01 12.28
C CYS A 42 -17.54 -10.70 12.18
N CYS A 43 -16.91 -10.72 11.00
CA CYS A 43 -15.66 -11.46 10.81
C CYS A 43 -14.45 -10.69 11.35
N CYS A 44 -13.52 -11.44 11.93
CA CYS A 44 -12.16 -11.00 12.20
C CYS A 44 -11.21 -11.79 11.32
N PHE A 45 -10.21 -11.13 10.73
CA PHE A 45 -9.26 -11.78 9.84
C PHE A 45 -7.90 -11.92 10.53
N LEU A 46 -7.37 -13.15 10.50
CA LEU A 46 -5.99 -13.44 10.87
C LEU A 46 -5.23 -13.81 9.60
N PHE A 47 -4.20 -13.04 9.29
CA PHE A 47 -3.31 -13.29 8.17
C PHE A 47 -1.94 -13.71 8.67
N THR A 48 -1.34 -14.70 8.02
CA THR A 48 0.03 -15.13 8.28
C THR A 48 0.84 -14.95 7.00
N THR A 49 2.03 -14.36 7.10
CA THR A 49 2.93 -14.14 5.97
C THR A 49 4.37 -14.30 6.41
N ASN A 50 5.21 -14.88 5.54
CA ASN A 50 6.67 -14.91 5.72
C ASN A 50 7.35 -13.67 5.13
N HIS A 51 6.61 -12.86 4.36
CA HIS A 51 7.11 -11.65 3.75
C HIS A 51 6.71 -10.43 4.57
N LEU A 52 7.62 -9.45 4.64
CA LEU A 52 7.36 -8.15 5.23
C LEU A 52 6.24 -7.45 4.43
N PRO A 53 5.08 -7.13 5.05
CA PRO A 53 3.93 -6.60 4.32
C PRO A 53 4.08 -5.09 4.04
N LEU A 54 4.95 -4.75 3.09
CA LEU A 54 5.24 -3.37 2.67
C LEU A 54 4.06 -2.66 1.98
N TRP A 55 3.00 -3.39 1.64
CA TRP A 55 1.77 -2.84 1.04
C TRP A 55 0.86 -2.15 2.05
N ILE A 56 1.16 -2.26 3.35
CA ILE A 56 0.40 -1.60 4.42
C ILE A 56 0.85 -0.14 4.51
N GLU A 57 -0.12 0.76 4.43
CA GLU A 57 0.14 2.20 4.54
C GLU A 57 0.53 2.57 5.98
N PRO A 58 1.41 3.58 6.19
CA PRO A 58 1.90 3.92 7.51
C PRO A 58 0.81 4.25 8.55
N GLU A 59 -0.26 4.91 8.12
CA GLU A 59 -1.40 5.31 8.92
C GLU A 59 -2.53 4.26 8.99
N ASP A 60 -2.34 3.08 8.41
CA ASP A 60 -3.38 2.07 8.34
C ASP A 60 -3.65 1.45 9.72
N ARG A 61 -4.79 1.83 10.29
CA ARG A 61 -5.26 1.38 11.61
C ARG A 61 -5.94 0.00 11.61
N ARG A 62 -6.04 -0.68 10.46
CA ARG A 62 -6.78 -1.95 10.32
C ARG A 62 -5.92 -3.18 10.61
N TYR A 63 -4.60 -3.03 10.57
CA TYR A 63 -3.67 -4.14 10.72
C TYR A 63 -2.90 -4.00 12.03
N TYR A 64 -3.03 -5.00 12.91
CA TYR A 64 -2.16 -5.18 14.06
C TYR A 64 -1.17 -6.29 13.73
N ILE A 65 0.11 -5.95 13.59
CA ILE A 65 1.12 -6.87 13.06
C ILE A 65 2.00 -7.36 14.21
N ILE A 66 2.06 -8.67 14.35
CA ILE A 66 2.91 -9.34 15.33
C ILE A 66 3.99 -10.07 14.55
N GLU A 67 5.24 -9.76 14.84
CA GLU A 67 6.39 -10.53 14.37
C GLU A 67 6.63 -11.66 15.36
N ILE A 68 6.54 -12.88 14.86
CA ILE A 68 6.90 -14.07 15.62
C ILE A 68 8.21 -14.54 15.02
N ASP A 69 9.31 -14.18 15.67
CA ASP A 69 10.63 -14.70 15.34
C ASP A 69 10.86 -15.99 16.14
N HIS A 70 11.34 -17.04 15.47
CA HIS A 70 11.79 -18.25 16.15
C HIS A 70 12.93 -18.93 15.39
N ASP A 71 13.96 -19.36 16.11
CA ASP A 71 14.90 -20.40 15.65
C ASP A 71 14.26 -21.79 15.62
N GLY A 72 13.04 -21.90 16.15
CA GLY A 72 12.28 -23.14 16.30
C GLY A 72 11.32 -23.36 15.14
N HIS A 73 11.78 -23.35 13.89
CA HIS A 73 11.01 -23.96 12.80
C HIS A 73 11.43 -25.42 12.61
N ALA A 74 10.65 -26.19 11.84
CA ALA A 74 10.90 -27.60 11.55
C ALA A 74 12.29 -27.92 10.94
N THR A 75 13.05 -26.92 10.52
CA THR A 75 14.40 -27.04 9.95
C THR A 75 15.43 -26.14 10.64
N GLY A 76 15.06 -25.54 11.77
CA GLY A 76 15.90 -24.62 12.53
C GLY A 76 16.67 -25.33 13.63
N PRO A 77 17.69 -24.69 14.21
CA PRO A 77 18.54 -25.30 15.25
C PRO A 77 17.78 -25.65 16.54
N GLN A 78 16.55 -25.16 16.72
CA GLN A 78 15.69 -25.49 17.87
C GLN A 78 14.44 -26.32 17.49
N ALA A 79 14.49 -27.07 16.38
CA ALA A 79 13.36 -27.85 15.88
C ALA A 79 12.72 -28.77 16.95
N ASP A 80 13.52 -29.47 17.75
CA ASP A 80 13.01 -30.38 18.79
C ASP A 80 12.17 -29.66 19.85
N ARG A 81 12.59 -28.45 20.26
CA ARG A 81 11.83 -27.63 21.23
C ARG A 81 10.51 -27.15 20.63
N PHE A 82 10.51 -26.86 19.33
CA PHE A 82 9.30 -26.50 18.60
C PHE A 82 8.33 -27.66 18.49
N VAL A 83 8.81 -28.86 18.10
CA VAL A 83 7.98 -30.07 18.04
C VAL A 83 7.34 -30.34 19.41
N ALA A 84 8.13 -30.29 20.49
CA ALA A 84 7.62 -30.47 21.85
C ALA A 84 6.60 -29.39 22.26
N LEU A 85 6.74 -28.15 21.78
CA LEU A 85 5.75 -27.10 22.00
C LEU A 85 4.45 -27.40 21.26
N VAL A 86 4.53 -27.79 19.98
CA VAL A 86 3.38 -28.15 19.15
C VAL A 86 2.62 -29.32 19.76
N GLU A 87 3.32 -30.37 20.22
CA GLU A 87 2.70 -31.50 20.93
C GLU A 87 1.93 -31.06 22.18
N ARG A 88 2.50 -30.15 22.99
CA ARG A 88 1.78 -29.59 24.15
C ARG A 88 0.54 -28.79 23.76
N VAL A 89 0.59 -28.07 22.64
CA VAL A 89 -0.57 -27.32 22.14
C VAL A 89 -1.67 -28.29 21.71
N TYR A 90 -1.35 -29.35 20.98
CA TYR A 90 -2.34 -30.37 20.60
C TYR A 90 -2.92 -31.08 21.83
N ALA A 91 -2.08 -31.50 22.78
CA ALA A 91 -2.55 -32.11 24.02
C ALA A 91 -3.45 -31.17 24.84
N PHE A 92 -3.15 -29.86 24.85
CA PHE A 92 -4.01 -28.86 25.48
C PHE A 92 -5.35 -28.70 24.75
N MET A 93 -5.36 -28.79 23.41
CA MET A 93 -6.59 -28.71 22.60
C MET A 93 -7.47 -29.96 22.75
N ASP A 94 -6.88 -31.12 23.04
CA ASP A 94 -7.63 -32.37 23.26
C ASP A 94 -8.24 -32.47 24.68
N ASP A 95 -7.89 -31.56 25.60
CA ASP A 95 -8.48 -31.49 26.94
C ASP A 95 -9.62 -30.46 27.01
N ASP A 96 -10.86 -30.95 27.08
CA ASP A 96 -12.07 -30.14 27.20
C ASP A 96 -12.03 -29.16 28.38
N ARG A 97 -11.40 -29.53 29.50
CA ARG A 97 -11.30 -28.66 30.69
C ARG A 97 -10.34 -27.50 30.43
N ALA A 98 -9.24 -27.77 29.74
CA ALA A 98 -8.28 -26.78 29.33
C ALA A 98 -8.90 -25.79 28.33
N LEU A 99 -9.64 -26.28 27.33
CA LEU A 99 -10.41 -25.45 26.41
C LEU A 99 -11.47 -24.60 27.12
N ALA A 100 -12.25 -25.18 28.03
CA ALA A 100 -13.24 -24.44 28.81
C ALA A 100 -12.59 -23.38 29.73
N GLY A 101 -11.40 -23.66 30.24
CA GLY A 101 -10.58 -22.70 30.99
C GLY A 101 -10.14 -21.52 30.11
N LEU A 102 -9.58 -21.81 28.93
CA LEU A 102 -9.17 -20.80 27.97
C LEU A 102 -10.35 -19.93 27.52
N TYR A 103 -11.49 -20.55 27.19
CA TYR A 103 -12.70 -19.83 26.79
C TYR A 103 -13.16 -18.85 27.90
N ARG A 104 -13.24 -19.31 29.15
CA ARG A 104 -13.61 -18.44 30.28
C ARG A 104 -12.63 -17.29 30.44
N ALA A 105 -11.32 -17.57 30.38
CA ALA A 105 -10.30 -16.54 30.47
C ALA A 105 -10.42 -15.49 29.34
N LEU A 106 -10.79 -15.90 28.13
CA LEU A 106 -11.05 -15.00 27.00
C LEU A 106 -12.31 -14.16 27.20
N MET A 107 -13.40 -14.75 27.70
CA MET A 107 -14.67 -14.05 27.94
C MET A 107 -14.60 -13.06 29.11
N GLU A 108 -13.81 -13.38 30.13
CA GLU A 108 -13.58 -12.52 31.29
C GLU A 108 -12.51 -11.46 31.04
N ARG A 109 -11.77 -11.57 29.94
CA ARG A 109 -10.64 -10.69 29.63
C ARG A 109 -11.11 -9.25 29.49
N ARG A 110 -10.70 -8.40 30.43
CA ARG A 110 -10.82 -6.95 30.30
C ARG A 110 -9.64 -6.41 29.51
N ILE A 111 -9.96 -5.74 28.40
CA ILE A 111 -8.97 -5.04 27.60
C ILE A 111 -8.45 -3.83 28.40
N ALA A 112 -7.15 -3.54 28.28
CA ALA A 112 -6.51 -2.45 29.02
C ALA A 112 -7.16 -1.09 28.70
N ASN A 113 -7.30 -0.24 29.72
CA ASN A 113 -7.84 1.11 29.58
C ASN A 113 -6.98 1.91 28.57
N GLY A 114 -7.54 2.14 27.38
CA GLY A 114 -6.88 2.87 26.30
C GLY A 114 -6.73 2.08 25.00
N PHE A 115 -6.66 0.74 25.04
CA PHE A 115 -6.63 -0.05 23.81
C PHE A 115 -8.03 -0.16 23.22
N SER A 116 -8.15 0.13 21.93
CA SER A 116 -9.39 -0.01 21.18
C SER A 116 -9.12 -0.78 19.90
N ALA A 117 -9.73 -1.95 19.76
CA ALA A 117 -9.66 -2.75 18.54
C ALA A 117 -10.31 -2.03 17.33
N LYS A 118 -11.19 -1.05 17.56
CA LYS A 118 -11.84 -0.26 16.50
C LYS A 118 -11.01 0.95 16.08
N THR A 119 -10.14 1.44 16.95
CA THR A 119 -9.33 2.64 16.74
C THR A 119 -7.92 2.37 17.28
N LEU A 120 -7.15 1.56 16.56
CA LEU A 120 -5.77 1.26 16.91
C LEU A 120 -4.96 2.56 16.92
N ASN A 121 -4.41 2.93 18.08
CA ASN A 121 -3.54 4.09 18.19
C ASN A 121 -2.11 3.66 17.84
N ILE A 122 -1.76 3.77 16.56
CA ILE A 122 -0.46 3.37 16.04
C ILE A 122 0.69 4.10 16.77
N ALA A 123 0.52 5.37 17.11
CA ALA A 123 1.59 6.14 17.78
C ALA A 123 1.93 5.59 19.17
N ARG A 124 0.95 5.00 19.87
CA ARG A 124 1.13 4.43 21.21
C ARG A 124 1.36 2.92 21.19
N ASP A 125 0.63 2.21 20.34
CA ASP A 125 0.48 0.75 20.40
C ASP A 125 1.22 0.03 19.26
N ALA A 126 1.99 0.73 18.42
CA ALA A 126 2.72 0.09 17.31
C ALA A 126 3.82 -0.87 17.80
N THR A 127 3.77 -2.09 17.26
CA THR A 127 4.83 -3.08 17.44
C THR A 127 6.12 -2.64 16.72
N PRO A 128 7.30 -3.20 17.08
CA PRO A 128 8.55 -2.89 16.39
C PRO A 128 8.49 -3.12 14.87
N ILE A 129 7.85 -4.21 14.43
CA ILE A 129 7.69 -4.52 13.01
C ILE A 129 6.79 -3.51 12.28
N MET A 130 5.73 -3.01 12.92
CA MET A 130 4.89 -1.95 12.35
C MET A 130 5.69 -0.66 12.12
N ARG A 131 6.52 -0.26 13.10
CA ARG A 131 7.43 0.90 12.95
C ARG A 131 8.45 0.71 11.83
N ARG A 132 8.97 -0.52 11.67
CA ARG A 132 9.88 -0.86 10.58
C ARG A 132 9.21 -0.78 9.21
N ILE A 133 7.98 -1.31 9.08
CA ILE A 133 7.20 -1.24 7.82
C ILE A 133 6.93 0.20 7.45
N GLN A 134 6.54 1.04 8.41
CA GLN A 134 6.33 2.48 8.21
C GLN A 134 7.57 3.16 7.64
N GLY A 135 8.71 3.00 8.32
CA GLY A 135 9.96 3.61 7.89
C GLY A 135 10.48 3.07 6.55
N ALA A 136 10.21 1.79 6.23
CA ALA A 136 10.60 1.20 4.95
C ALA A 136 9.72 1.71 3.80
N SER A 137 8.40 1.76 3.99
CA SER A 137 7.45 2.24 2.99
C SER A 137 7.68 3.71 2.63
N GLU A 138 7.88 4.57 3.64
CA GLU A 138 8.18 6.00 3.42
C GLU A 138 9.48 6.20 2.63
N LYS A 139 10.53 5.43 2.94
CA LYS A 139 11.80 5.48 2.19
C LYS A 139 11.63 5.05 0.73
N THR A 140 10.86 3.99 0.47
CA THR A 140 10.62 3.50 -0.90
C THR A 140 9.82 4.51 -1.72
N VAL A 141 8.75 5.07 -1.16
CA VAL A 141 7.92 6.10 -1.83
C VAL A 141 8.77 7.33 -2.16
N ARG A 142 9.59 7.78 -1.22
CA ARG A 142 10.49 8.93 -1.43
C ARG A 142 11.54 8.65 -2.51
N ALA A 143 12.15 7.47 -2.51
CA ALA A 143 13.12 7.09 -3.52
C ALA A 143 12.51 7.06 -4.93
N LEU A 144 11.32 6.46 -5.06
CA LEU A 144 10.62 6.39 -6.34
C LEU A 144 10.20 7.77 -6.83
N LEU A 145 9.66 8.61 -5.94
CA LEU A 145 9.31 10.00 -6.29
C LEU A 145 10.55 10.79 -6.74
N ALA A 146 11.69 10.63 -6.06
CA ALA A 146 12.95 11.27 -6.46
C ALA A 146 13.40 10.78 -7.84
N GLU A 147 13.40 9.46 -8.07
CA GLU A 147 13.80 8.84 -9.33
C GLU A 147 12.91 9.30 -10.49
N THR A 148 11.59 9.36 -10.32
CA THR A 148 10.67 9.87 -11.34
C THR A 148 10.92 11.34 -11.67
N LEU A 149 11.13 12.18 -10.65
CA LEU A 149 11.39 13.61 -10.85
C LEU A 149 12.75 13.85 -11.53
N GLU A 150 13.79 13.13 -11.11
CA GLU A 150 15.14 13.26 -11.67
C GLU A 150 15.29 12.63 -13.05
N GLY A 151 14.71 11.44 -13.26
CA GLY A 151 14.72 10.73 -14.53
C GLY A 151 14.05 11.52 -15.67
N ASN A 152 13.03 12.31 -15.33
CA ASN A 152 12.35 13.20 -16.28
C ASN A 152 12.99 14.60 -16.38
N GLY A 153 14.13 14.84 -15.71
CA GLY A 153 14.83 16.13 -15.76
C GLY A 153 14.03 17.30 -15.18
N GLN A 154 13.10 17.02 -14.27
CA GLN A 154 12.18 18.03 -13.76
C GLN A 154 12.87 18.98 -12.77
N HIS A 155 12.58 20.27 -12.92
CA HIS A 155 13.09 21.34 -12.06
C HIS A 155 11.96 22.16 -11.43
N ALA A 156 10.77 22.14 -12.05
CA ALA A 156 9.54 22.66 -11.49
C ALA A 156 8.36 21.77 -11.87
N VAL A 157 7.46 21.48 -10.94
CA VAL A 157 6.33 20.56 -11.13
C VAL A 157 5.05 21.09 -10.50
N PRO A 158 3.91 21.13 -11.21
CA PRO A 158 2.64 21.58 -10.66
C PRO A 158 2.20 20.72 -9.48
N GLU A 159 1.63 21.34 -8.45
CA GLU A 159 1.14 20.57 -7.29
C GLU A 159 0.09 19.53 -7.69
N ALA A 160 -0.75 19.83 -8.69
CA ALA A 160 -1.76 18.91 -9.20
C ALA A 160 -1.14 17.61 -9.74
N ASP A 161 0.00 17.70 -10.43
CA ASP A 161 0.65 16.54 -11.02
C ASP A 161 1.39 15.70 -9.96
N VAL A 162 1.99 16.34 -8.95
CA VAL A 162 2.57 15.61 -7.80
C VAL A 162 1.47 14.88 -7.02
N VAL A 163 0.33 15.54 -6.78
CA VAL A 163 -0.82 14.92 -6.11
C VAL A 163 -1.34 13.73 -6.92
N ARG A 164 -1.39 13.86 -8.26
CA ARG A 164 -1.78 12.77 -9.16
C ARG A 164 -0.80 11.60 -9.06
N LEU A 165 0.51 11.84 -9.21
CA LEU A 165 1.57 10.83 -9.09
C LEU A 165 1.52 10.09 -7.74
N ILE A 166 1.37 10.83 -6.64
CA ILE A 166 1.28 10.25 -5.30
C ILE A 166 0.04 9.37 -5.13
N ARG A 167 -1.10 9.82 -5.68
CA ARG A 167 -2.39 9.12 -5.55
C ARG A 167 -2.50 7.92 -6.47
N GLU A 168 -2.09 8.08 -7.73
CA GLU A 168 -2.33 7.14 -8.81
C GLU A 168 -1.21 6.12 -8.92
N ASP A 169 0.05 6.53 -8.82
CA ASP A 169 1.18 5.60 -9.03
C ASP A 169 1.72 5.08 -7.69
N LEU A 170 1.87 5.96 -6.71
CA LEU A 170 2.38 5.59 -5.39
C LEU A 170 1.28 5.05 -4.46
N LYS A 171 0.01 5.18 -4.85
CA LYS A 171 -1.19 4.78 -4.09
C LYS A 171 -1.17 5.28 -2.63
N GLN A 172 -0.55 6.43 -2.39
CA GLN A 172 -0.45 7.05 -1.07
C GLN A 172 -1.51 8.14 -0.87
N ASN A 173 -1.70 8.53 0.38
CA ASN A 173 -2.57 9.63 0.75
C ASN A 173 -2.01 10.97 0.21
N PRO A 174 -2.76 11.73 -0.62
CA PRO A 174 -2.33 13.03 -1.13
C PRO A 174 -1.89 14.04 -0.06
N ASN A 175 -2.35 13.88 1.17
CA ASN A 175 -1.97 14.76 2.28
C ASN A 175 -0.48 14.65 2.67
N SER A 176 0.23 13.59 2.25
CA SER A 176 1.67 13.45 2.48
C SER A 176 2.53 14.28 1.52
N THR A 177 1.96 14.82 0.43
CA THR A 177 2.66 15.54 -0.64
C THR A 177 3.59 16.63 -0.12
N ARG A 178 3.10 17.45 0.82
CA ARG A 178 3.88 18.56 1.37
C ARG A 178 5.14 18.06 2.08
N HIS A 179 5.00 17.02 2.88
CA HIS A 179 6.10 16.45 3.65
C HIS A 179 7.15 15.86 2.71
N LEU A 180 6.72 14.97 1.80
CA LEU A 180 7.59 14.30 0.84
C LEU A 180 8.39 15.28 -0.03
N MET A 181 7.73 16.28 -0.60
CA MET A 181 8.40 17.26 -1.46
C MET A 181 9.39 18.13 -0.68
N THR A 182 9.03 18.55 0.54
CA THR A 182 9.92 19.35 1.39
C THR A 182 11.18 18.57 1.76
N GLU A 183 11.05 17.29 2.10
CA GLU A 183 12.18 16.43 2.41
C GLU A 183 13.10 16.16 1.21
N LEU A 184 12.54 16.14 0.00
CA LEU A 184 13.31 16.04 -1.25
C LEU A 184 14.04 17.35 -1.61
N GLY A 185 13.94 18.40 -0.79
CA GLY A 185 14.54 19.70 -1.06
C GLY A 185 13.72 20.57 -2.00
N TRP A 186 12.46 20.23 -2.27
CA TRP A 186 11.60 21.04 -3.13
C TRP A 186 10.84 22.08 -2.31
N SER A 187 10.73 23.28 -2.85
CA SER A 187 10.05 24.41 -2.23
C SER A 187 8.77 24.76 -3.00
N LYS A 188 7.71 25.11 -2.27
CA LYS A 188 6.41 25.43 -2.85
C LYS A 188 6.28 26.91 -3.19
N PHE A 189 5.92 27.20 -4.42
CA PHE A 189 5.69 28.55 -4.94
C PHE A 189 4.29 28.67 -5.55
N LYS A 190 3.93 29.92 -5.87
CA LYS A 190 2.69 30.31 -6.52
C LYS A 190 3.03 31.13 -7.76
N ALA A 191 2.60 30.68 -8.94
CA ALA A 191 2.91 31.32 -10.21
C ALA A 191 1.73 31.29 -11.18
N LYS A 192 1.75 32.18 -12.17
CA LYS A 192 0.88 32.12 -13.35
C LYS A 192 1.71 31.62 -14.52
N TRP A 193 1.16 30.73 -15.32
CA TRP A 193 1.78 30.19 -16.54
C TRP A 193 0.70 29.73 -17.52
N ASP A 194 1.08 29.38 -18.75
CA ASP A 194 0.18 28.79 -19.77
C ASP A 194 -1.05 29.68 -20.07
N GLY A 195 -0.84 31.00 -20.14
CA GLY A 195 -1.90 31.96 -20.46
C GLY A 195 -3.04 32.06 -19.44
N LYS A 196 -2.98 31.32 -18.33
CA LYS A 196 -4.04 31.33 -17.30
C LYS A 196 -3.92 32.57 -16.42
N ASP A 197 -5.07 33.19 -16.13
CA ASP A 197 -5.19 34.40 -15.34
C ASP A 197 -5.13 34.15 -13.83
N TYR A 198 -5.32 32.91 -13.40
CA TYR A 198 -5.24 32.48 -12.01
C TYR A 198 -3.87 31.91 -11.62
N VAL A 199 -3.54 32.08 -10.35
CA VAL A 199 -2.30 31.60 -9.75
C VAL A 199 -2.45 30.13 -9.36
N ARG A 200 -1.46 29.31 -9.72
CA ARG A 200 -1.41 27.88 -9.39
C ARG A 200 -0.19 27.59 -8.54
N ALA A 201 -0.28 26.53 -7.74
CA ALA A 201 0.82 26.07 -6.92
C ALA A 201 1.77 25.18 -7.73
N ILE A 202 3.07 25.39 -7.52
CA ILE A 202 4.15 24.71 -8.23
C ILE A 202 5.29 24.44 -7.25
N TRP A 203 5.85 23.24 -7.31
CA TRP A 203 7.03 22.84 -6.56
C TRP A 203 8.26 23.13 -7.41
N VAL A 204 9.32 23.66 -6.80
CA VAL A 204 10.57 23.99 -7.48
C VAL A 204 11.73 23.34 -6.73
N ARG A 205 12.61 22.67 -7.47
CA ARG A 205 13.78 21.98 -6.93
C ARG A 205 14.75 22.96 -6.29
N GLU A 206 15.45 22.54 -5.23
CA GLU A 206 16.55 23.31 -4.64
C GLU A 206 17.56 23.77 -5.71
N GLY A 207 17.98 25.03 -5.63
CA GLY A 207 18.87 25.66 -6.61
C GLY A 207 18.18 26.27 -7.82
N PHE A 208 16.88 26.02 -8.02
CA PHE A 208 16.05 26.65 -9.04
C PHE A 208 15.06 27.63 -8.41
N TRP A 209 14.57 28.59 -9.20
CA TRP A 209 13.55 29.55 -8.77
C TRP A 209 12.64 29.96 -9.93
N ILE A 210 11.49 30.54 -9.59
CA ILE A 210 10.56 31.07 -10.59
C ILE A 210 10.73 32.58 -10.69
N GLU A 211 10.90 33.05 -11.92
CA GLU A 211 10.97 34.47 -12.22
C GLU A 211 10.23 34.76 -13.53
N ARG A 212 9.27 35.69 -13.49
CA ARG A 212 8.51 36.17 -14.67
C ARG A 212 7.94 35.04 -15.55
N GLY A 213 7.39 33.99 -14.91
CA GLY A 213 6.78 32.85 -15.62
C GLY A 213 7.78 31.86 -16.23
N SER A 214 9.06 31.96 -15.86
CA SER A 214 10.13 31.05 -16.27
C SER A 214 10.78 30.37 -15.07
N VAL A 215 11.21 29.13 -15.25
CA VAL A 215 12.08 28.40 -14.33
C VAL A 215 13.52 28.82 -14.61
N ARG A 216 14.20 29.35 -13.59
CA ARG A 216 15.59 29.77 -13.62
C ARG A 216 16.42 28.83 -12.76
N GLY A 217 17.68 28.65 -13.12
CA GLY A 217 18.59 27.78 -12.38
C GLY A 217 20.06 28.19 -12.49
N PRO A 218 20.94 27.37 -11.91
CA PRO A 218 22.38 27.62 -11.93
C PRO A 218 22.91 27.66 -13.36
N ARG A 219 24.06 28.33 -13.56
CA ARG A 219 24.75 28.44 -14.86
C ARG A 219 23.90 29.08 -15.97
N GLY A 220 22.93 29.92 -15.60
CA GLY A 220 22.11 30.68 -16.56
C GLY A 220 20.96 29.88 -17.17
N TYR A 221 20.62 28.70 -16.62
CA TYR A 221 19.45 27.94 -17.05
C TYR A 221 18.19 28.82 -16.98
N SER A 222 17.40 28.80 -18.06
CA SER A 222 16.15 29.56 -18.17
C SER A 222 15.23 28.89 -19.17
N GLN A 223 14.05 28.47 -18.71
CA GLN A 223 13.01 27.89 -19.56
C GLN A 223 11.65 28.46 -19.14
N SER A 224 10.75 28.69 -20.10
CA SER A 224 9.36 29.06 -19.77
C SER A 224 8.71 27.93 -18.95
N ILE A 225 7.88 28.25 -17.96
CA ILE A 225 7.16 27.21 -17.19
C ILE A 225 6.31 26.36 -18.15
N THR A 226 5.66 26.95 -19.14
CA THR A 226 4.83 26.18 -20.09
C THR A 226 5.65 25.14 -20.86
N GLU A 227 6.84 25.52 -21.31
CA GLU A 227 7.73 24.64 -22.07
C GLU A 227 8.44 23.62 -21.17
N HIS A 228 8.70 23.98 -19.92
CA HIS A 228 9.25 23.05 -18.94
C HIS A 228 8.27 21.91 -18.64
N LEU A 229 6.97 22.23 -18.58
CA LEU A 229 5.91 21.29 -18.22
C LEU A 229 5.40 20.46 -19.40
N THR A 230 5.85 20.72 -20.63
CA THR A 230 5.53 19.87 -21.79
C THR A 230 6.22 18.51 -21.74
N THR A 231 7.29 18.34 -20.96
CA THR A 231 7.85 17.02 -20.67
C THR A 231 6.94 16.32 -19.66
N PRO A 232 6.24 15.24 -20.05
CA PRO A 232 5.33 14.54 -19.15
C PRO A 232 6.08 13.98 -17.93
N LEU A 233 5.46 14.09 -16.74
CA LEU A 233 5.97 13.45 -15.52
C LEU A 233 5.79 11.94 -15.51
N LEU A 234 4.92 11.44 -16.38
CA LEU A 234 4.68 10.03 -16.63
C LEU A 234 4.64 9.86 -18.15
N PRO A 235 5.21 8.78 -18.70
CA PRO A 235 4.94 8.44 -20.10
C PRO A 235 3.42 8.39 -20.29
N GLU A 236 2.92 8.96 -21.38
CA GLU A 236 1.52 8.74 -21.74
C GLU A 236 1.34 7.22 -21.87
N GLU A 237 0.37 6.64 -21.16
CA GLU A 237 -0.04 5.26 -21.41
C GLU A 237 -0.40 5.22 -22.90
N GLU A 238 0.39 4.52 -23.72
CA GLU A 238 -0.07 4.15 -25.05
C GLU A 238 -1.38 3.40 -24.81
N ASP A 239 -2.50 4.01 -25.20
CA ASP A 239 -3.78 3.31 -25.28
C ASP A 239 -3.54 2.09 -26.16
N ASP A 240 -3.29 0.94 -25.52
CA ASP A 240 -3.16 -0.35 -26.17
C ASP A 240 -4.57 -0.70 -26.64
N ILE A 241 -4.99 -0.07 -27.75
CA ILE A 241 -6.04 -0.55 -28.62
C ILE A 241 -5.46 -1.79 -29.29
N SER A 242 -5.24 -2.84 -28.49
CA SER A 242 -5.14 -4.20 -29.00
C SER A 242 -6.56 -4.53 -29.46
N THR A 243 -6.78 -4.30 -30.75
CA THR A 243 -7.94 -4.78 -31.49
C THR A 243 -8.15 -6.25 -31.16
N GLU A 244 -9.20 -6.53 -30.39
CA GLU A 244 -9.76 -7.86 -30.10
C GLU A 244 -10.31 -8.57 -31.36
N SER A 245 -9.87 -8.15 -32.56
CA SER A 245 -10.33 -8.63 -33.86
C SER A 245 -9.33 -9.55 -34.56
N ASP A 246 -8.05 -9.56 -34.18
CA ASP A 246 -7.03 -10.38 -34.88
C ASP A 246 -6.77 -11.74 -34.23
N LEU A 247 -7.17 -11.93 -32.96
CA LEU A 247 -7.04 -13.22 -32.26
C LEU A 247 -8.16 -14.21 -32.58
N VAL A 248 -9.27 -13.77 -33.20
CA VAL A 248 -10.36 -14.67 -33.63
C VAL A 248 -10.06 -15.28 -35.02
N ALA A 249 -9.23 -14.64 -35.83
CA ALA A 249 -8.89 -15.14 -37.17
C ALA A 249 -7.89 -16.31 -37.15
N LEU A 250 -6.99 -16.38 -36.16
CA LEU A 250 -5.94 -17.41 -36.09
C LEU A 250 -6.40 -18.73 -35.46
N VAL A 251 -7.53 -18.77 -34.75
CA VAL A 251 -8.03 -20.00 -34.09
C VAL A 251 -8.93 -20.82 -35.02
N LEU A 252 -9.35 -20.29 -36.17
CA LEU A 252 -10.21 -21.00 -37.11
C LEU A 252 -9.47 -21.72 -38.26
N GLU A 253 -8.16 -21.48 -38.47
CA GLU A 253 -7.40 -22.15 -39.54
C GLU A 253 -6.63 -23.40 -39.09
N GLU A 254 -6.36 -23.62 -37.80
CA GLU A 254 -5.66 -24.83 -37.32
C GLU A 254 -6.60 -25.98 -36.92
N GLY A 255 -7.89 -25.88 -37.27
CA GLY A 255 -8.94 -26.86 -36.95
C GLY A 255 -9.38 -27.77 -38.10
N MET A 256 -8.62 -27.83 -39.19
CA MET A 256 -8.88 -28.75 -40.31
C MET A 256 -7.58 -29.31 -40.88
N TYR A 257 -7.08 -30.41 -40.29
CA TYR A 257 -6.54 -31.59 -40.99
C TYR A 257 -6.34 -32.73 -39.99
#